data_AF-A0A349WBP1-F1
#
_entry.id   AF-A0A349WBP1-F1
#
_cell.length_a   1.000
_cell.length_b   1.000
_cell.length_c   1.000
_cell.angle_alpha   90.00
_cell.angle_beta   90.00
_cell.angle_gamma   90.00
#
_symmetry.space_group_name_H-M   'P 1'
#
loop_
_entity.id
_entity.type
_entity.pdbx_description
1 polymer ?
#
loop_
_entity_poly.entity_id
_entity_poly.type
_entity_poly.pdbx_seq_one_letter_code
_entity_poly.pdbx_strand_id
1 'polypeptide(L)'
;MLNLPFRPRYPTLLALALLALLALLAPLAHAQAPAPAATVPDDAWRRCAALGHDASARLACFDAWAGQQAWQAPAATRPAASDTSVAPVAVAQAPASAAPVSDGARGGGCRNPQFTSLSRFWELETGSDCGTFSFRGYRPITASVVAASSVNRQPTSDAPDHSAPTP
;
A
#
# COMPACT_ATOMS: atom_id res chain seq x y z
N MET A 1 -83.63 31.50 4.41
CA MET A 1 -82.42 31.67 3.56
C MET A 1 -81.26 32.13 4.44
N LEU A 2 -80.22 31.30 4.59
CA LEU A 2 -78.80 31.60 4.91
C LEU A 2 -78.12 30.24 5.21
N ASN A 3 -77.65 29.50 4.20
CA ASN A 3 -76.29 29.49 3.66
C ASN A 3 -75.20 29.06 4.69
N LEU A 4 -74.85 27.76 4.71
CA LEU A 4 -73.66 27.23 5.39
C LEU A 4 -72.59 26.83 4.34
N PRO A 5 -71.32 27.24 4.52
CA PRO A 5 -70.26 26.96 3.56
C PRO A 5 -69.70 25.54 3.68
N PHE A 6 -69.58 24.87 2.53
CA PHE A 6 -68.92 23.57 2.38
C PHE A 6 -67.40 23.77 2.49
N ARG A 7 -66.75 23.27 3.55
CA ARG A 7 -65.29 23.23 3.66
C ARG A 7 -64.75 21.88 3.17
N PRO A 8 -63.78 21.84 2.24
CA PRO A 8 -63.23 20.60 1.71
C PRO A 8 -62.27 19.94 2.73
N ARG A 9 -62.57 18.71 3.13
CA ARG A 9 -61.72 17.85 4.01
C ARG A 9 -60.56 17.17 3.25
N TYR A 10 -60.18 17.69 2.09
CA TYR A 10 -59.17 17.08 1.21
C TYR A 10 -57.70 17.40 1.51
N PRO A 11 -57.29 18.50 2.18
CA PRO A 11 -55.85 18.79 2.34
C PRO A 11 -55.18 17.92 3.42
N THR A 12 -55.95 17.41 4.39
CA THR A 12 -55.42 16.59 5.50
C THR A 12 -55.12 15.15 5.09
N LEU A 13 -55.87 14.58 4.15
CA LEU A 13 -55.62 13.22 3.66
C LEU A 13 -54.39 13.16 2.74
N LEU A 14 -54.12 14.23 1.98
CA LEU A 14 -52.96 14.31 1.10
C LEU A 14 -51.64 14.48 1.89
N ALA A 15 -51.69 15.21 3.01
CA ALA A 15 -50.54 15.38 3.91
C ALA A 15 -50.14 14.07 4.62
N LEU A 16 -51.12 13.24 5.00
CA LEU A 16 -50.86 11.93 5.62
C LEU A 16 -50.27 10.92 4.61
N ALA A 17 -50.70 10.96 3.35
CA ALA A 17 -50.15 10.09 2.29
C ALA A 17 -48.68 10.44 1.96
N LEU A 18 -48.32 11.73 1.98
CA LEU A 18 -46.94 12.18 1.75
C LEU A 18 -45.99 11.82 2.90
N LEU A 19 -46.46 11.87 4.15
CA LEU A 19 -45.69 11.42 5.32
C LEU A 19 -45.47 9.90 5.34
N ALA A 20 -46.45 9.12 4.89
CA ALA A 20 -46.31 7.67 4.77
C ALA A 20 -45.31 7.26 3.66
N LEU A 21 -45.23 8.02 2.57
CA LEU A 21 -44.28 7.76 1.48
C LEU A 21 -42.84 8.13 1.86
N LEU A 22 -42.62 9.18 2.66
CA LEU A 22 -41.29 9.54 3.18
C LEU A 22 -40.74 8.52 4.20
N ALA A 23 -41.61 7.80 4.91
CA ALA A 23 -41.19 6.77 5.86
C ALA A 23 -40.66 5.49 5.20
N LEU A 24 -40.95 5.25 3.91
CA LEU A 24 -40.42 4.10 3.16
C LEU A 24 -39.03 4.33 2.54
N LEU A 25 -38.49 5.55 2.60
CA LEU A 25 -37.18 5.92 2.04
C LEU A 25 -36.09 6.10 3.11
N ALA A 26 -36.36 5.76 4.36
CA ALA A 26 -35.34 5.76 5.41
C ALA A 26 -34.36 4.60 5.19
N PRO A 27 -33.05 4.87 5.00
CA PRO A 27 -32.06 3.80 5.02
C PRO A 27 -32.05 3.22 6.44
N LEU A 28 -32.19 1.90 6.54
CA LEU A 28 -31.85 1.15 7.74
C LEU A 28 -30.38 1.43 8.07
N ALA A 29 -30.14 2.40 8.95
CA ALA A 29 -28.87 2.57 9.63
C ALA A 29 -28.65 1.32 10.48
N HIS A 30 -27.93 0.35 9.91
CA HIS A 30 -27.49 -0.82 10.63
C HIS A 30 -26.45 -0.35 11.65
N ALA A 31 -26.84 -0.30 12.93
CA ALA A 31 -25.89 -0.27 14.02
C ALA A 31 -25.09 -1.57 13.95
N GLN A 32 -23.92 -1.53 13.33
CA GLN A 32 -23.00 -2.66 13.30
C GLN A 32 -22.39 -2.78 14.70
N ALA A 33 -22.89 -3.76 15.47
CA ALA A 33 -22.09 -4.35 16.52
C ALA A 33 -20.74 -4.78 15.91
N PRO A 34 -19.60 -4.67 16.63
CA PRO A 34 -18.31 -5.12 16.12
C PRO A 34 -18.46 -6.56 15.65
N ALA A 35 -18.39 -6.78 14.34
CA ALA A 35 -18.42 -8.13 13.79
C ALA A 35 -17.22 -8.89 14.37
N PRO A 36 -17.38 -10.14 14.82
CA PRO A 36 -16.24 -10.97 15.13
C PRO A 36 -15.35 -11.00 13.89
N ALA A 37 -14.03 -10.84 14.07
CA ALA A 37 -13.07 -10.88 12.98
C ALA A 37 -13.35 -12.13 12.14
N ALA A 38 -13.89 -11.92 10.94
CA ALA A 38 -14.18 -13.01 10.04
C ALA A 38 -12.82 -13.59 9.64
N THR A 39 -12.53 -14.80 10.13
CA THR A 39 -11.49 -15.63 9.54
C THR A 39 -11.93 -15.93 8.12
N VAL A 40 -11.49 -15.11 7.17
CA VAL A 40 -11.69 -15.38 5.74
C VAL A 40 -10.99 -16.70 5.47
N PRO A 41 -11.69 -17.74 5.02
CA PRO A 41 -11.07 -19.04 4.83
C PRO A 41 -9.99 -18.92 3.74
N ASP A 42 -8.87 -19.64 3.94
CA ASP A 42 -7.65 -19.60 3.09
C ASP A 42 -7.91 -19.97 1.62
N ASP A 43 -9.10 -20.45 1.28
CA ASP A 43 -9.55 -20.81 -0.05
C ASP A 43 -10.31 -19.68 -0.78
N ALA A 44 -10.67 -18.58 -0.10
CA ALA A 44 -11.48 -17.51 -0.67
C ALA A 44 -10.81 -16.86 -1.90
N TRP A 45 -9.48 -16.69 -1.89
CA TRP A 45 -8.73 -16.11 -3.01
C TRP A 45 -8.70 -17.04 -4.24
N ARG A 46 -8.82 -18.36 -4.05
CA ARG A 46 -8.83 -19.35 -5.16
C ARG A 46 -10.07 -19.20 -6.03
N ARG A 47 -11.19 -18.71 -5.48
CA ARG A 47 -12.41 -18.38 -6.26
C ARG A 47 -12.16 -17.27 -7.26
N CYS A 48 -11.41 -16.23 -6.88
CA CYS A 48 -11.02 -15.17 -7.81
C CYS A 48 -10.02 -15.69 -8.85
N ALA A 49 -9.07 -16.55 -8.47
CA ALA A 49 -8.11 -17.14 -9.40
C ALA A 49 -8.75 -18.01 -10.50
N ALA A 50 -9.91 -18.61 -10.23
CA ALA A 50 -10.65 -19.44 -11.18
C ALA A 50 -11.27 -18.65 -12.35
N LEU A 51 -11.39 -17.32 -12.25
CA LEU A 51 -11.90 -16.43 -13.30
C LEU A 51 -10.86 -16.19 -14.43
N GLY A 52 -10.26 -17.27 -14.95
CA GLY A 52 -9.08 -17.22 -15.83
C GLY A 52 -9.30 -16.56 -17.19
N HIS A 53 -10.54 -16.51 -17.68
CA HIS A 53 -10.87 -15.95 -19.00
C HIS A 53 -11.44 -14.53 -18.97
N ASP A 54 -11.75 -13.99 -17.78
CA ASP A 54 -12.24 -12.61 -17.62
C ASP A 54 -11.30 -11.85 -16.68
N ALA A 55 -10.35 -11.13 -17.27
CA ALA A 55 -9.34 -10.38 -16.51
C ALA A 55 -9.97 -9.28 -15.62
N SER A 56 -11.06 -8.68 -16.07
CA SER A 56 -11.73 -7.57 -15.38
C SER A 56 -12.53 -8.05 -14.17
N ALA A 57 -13.30 -9.14 -14.34
CA ALA A 57 -14.02 -9.77 -13.24
C ALA A 57 -13.06 -10.38 -12.21
N ARG A 58 -11.94 -10.95 -12.68
CA ARG A 58 -10.88 -11.45 -11.79
C ARG A 58 -10.30 -10.35 -10.92
N LEU A 59 -9.96 -9.19 -11.50
CA LEU A 59 -9.41 -8.06 -10.77
C LEU A 59 -10.40 -7.54 -9.72
N ALA A 60 -11.66 -7.27 -10.12
CA ALA A 60 -12.69 -6.79 -9.21
C ALA A 60 -12.95 -7.75 -8.03
N CYS A 61 -12.88 -9.06 -8.28
CA CYS A 61 -12.99 -10.07 -7.23
C CYS A 61 -11.85 -9.97 -6.21
N PHE A 62 -10.60 -9.82 -6.69
CA PHE A 62 -9.44 -9.66 -5.81
C PHE A 62 -9.49 -8.34 -5.04
N ASP A 63 -9.96 -7.25 -5.64
CA ASP A 63 -10.12 -5.95 -4.97
C ASP A 63 -11.15 -6.04 -3.83
N ALA A 64 -12.31 -6.66 -4.09
CA ALA A 64 -13.35 -6.85 -3.09
C ALA A 64 -12.90 -7.79 -1.95
N TRP A 65 -12.11 -8.82 -2.26
CA TRP A 65 -11.52 -9.70 -1.27
C TRP A 65 -10.44 -8.99 -0.44
N ALA A 66 -9.58 -8.19 -1.06
CA ALA A 66 -8.53 -7.43 -0.39
C ALA A 66 -9.11 -6.38 0.57
N GLY A 67 -10.20 -5.71 0.18
CA GLY A 67 -10.90 -4.75 1.04
C GLY A 67 -11.53 -5.36 2.30
N GLN A 68 -11.71 -6.68 2.34
CA GLN A 68 -12.19 -7.42 3.51
C GLN A 68 -11.04 -7.89 4.42
N GLN A 69 -9.78 -7.76 3.99
CA GLN A 69 -8.64 -8.12 4.82
C GLN A 69 -8.40 -7.04 5.87
N ALA A 70 -8.35 -7.44 7.13
CA ALA A 70 -7.87 -6.60 8.22
C ALA A 70 -6.34 -6.50 8.16
N TRP A 71 -5.81 -5.90 7.09
CA TRP A 71 -4.39 -5.68 6.94
C TRP A 71 -3.92 -4.62 7.95
N GLN A 72 -3.33 -5.08 9.05
CA GLN A 72 -2.54 -4.22 9.92
C GLN A 72 -1.16 -4.11 9.29
N ALA A 73 -0.92 -3.04 8.52
CA ALA A 73 0.43 -2.75 8.06
C ALA A 73 1.32 -2.57 9.30
N PRO A 74 2.47 -3.25 9.40
CA PRO A 74 3.46 -2.92 10.41
C PRO A 74 3.76 -1.43 10.25
N ALA A 75 3.53 -0.65 11.30
CA ALA A 75 3.85 0.77 11.26
C ALA A 75 5.33 0.90 10.91
N ALA A 76 5.63 1.46 9.74
CA ALA A 76 6.97 1.90 9.40
C ALA A 76 7.37 2.93 10.46
N THR A 77 8.06 2.46 11.51
CA THR A 77 8.47 3.31 12.62
C THR A 77 9.64 4.11 12.11
N ARG A 78 9.36 5.21 11.43
CA ARG A 78 10.35 6.25 11.17
C ARG A 78 10.59 6.92 12.51
N PRO A 79 11.83 6.96 13.04
CA PRO A 79 12.11 7.77 14.21
C PRO A 79 11.74 9.21 13.84
N ALA A 80 10.74 9.77 14.50
CA ALA A 80 10.51 11.20 14.45
C ALA A 80 11.74 11.85 15.06
N ALA A 81 12.45 12.67 14.29
CA ALA A 81 13.42 13.59 14.85
C ALA A 81 12.63 14.59 15.71
N SER A 82 12.52 14.32 17.01
CA SER A 82 11.94 15.25 17.96
C SER A 82 12.99 16.31 18.31
N ASP A 83 12.91 17.46 17.64
CA ASP A 83 13.39 18.72 18.22
C ASP A 83 12.50 19.03 19.42
N THR A 84 12.90 18.61 20.63
CA THR A 84 12.40 19.22 21.87
C THR A 84 13.43 19.08 22.97
N SER A 85 13.75 20.24 23.55
CA SER A 85 14.61 20.49 24.70
C SER A 85 14.32 19.60 25.92
N VAL A 86 15.43 19.23 26.56
CA VAL A 86 15.63 18.57 27.86
C VAL A 86 14.60 18.90 28.96
N ALA A 87 14.05 17.83 29.58
CA ALA A 87 13.91 17.66 31.04
C ALA A 87 13.71 16.15 31.38
N PRO A 88 14.29 15.62 32.47
CA PRO A 88 14.49 14.18 32.63
C PRO A 88 13.33 13.49 33.35
N VAL A 89 12.87 12.36 32.84
CA VAL A 89 12.08 11.39 33.61
C VAL A 89 12.79 10.05 33.53
N ALA A 90 13.26 9.59 34.68
CA ALA A 90 13.95 8.33 34.83
C ALA A 90 12.99 7.16 34.54
N VAL A 91 13.31 6.37 33.52
CA VAL A 91 12.77 5.02 33.35
C VAL A 91 13.97 4.09 33.28
N ALA A 92 13.95 3.07 34.15
CA ALA A 92 15.03 2.15 34.40
C ALA A 92 15.64 1.60 33.10
N GLN A 93 16.93 1.88 32.91
CA GLN A 93 17.76 1.24 31.89
C GLN A 93 17.94 -0.23 32.28
N ALA A 94 17.21 -1.13 31.64
CA ALA A 94 17.80 -2.42 31.34
C ALA A 94 19.02 -2.15 30.44
N PRO A 95 20.17 -2.82 30.62
CA PRO A 95 21.33 -2.60 29.78
C PRO A 95 21.03 -3.17 28.39
N ALA A 96 20.32 -2.40 27.56
CA ALA A 96 20.46 -2.52 26.12
C ALA A 96 21.84 -1.94 25.82
N SER A 97 22.82 -2.84 25.70
CA SER A 97 24.05 -2.54 24.99
C SER A 97 23.67 -2.10 23.58
N ALA A 98 23.45 -0.80 23.41
CA ALA A 98 23.38 -0.14 22.12
C ALA A 98 24.78 -0.24 21.52
N ALA A 99 25.04 -1.38 20.88
CA ALA A 99 26.20 -1.50 20.01
C ALA A 99 26.01 -0.45 18.90
N PRO A 100 27.05 0.33 18.57
CA PRO A 100 27.00 1.22 17.42
C PRO A 100 26.68 0.38 16.19
N VAL A 101 25.57 0.69 15.52
CA VAL A 101 25.23 0.18 14.19
C VAL A 101 26.18 0.83 13.20
N SER A 102 27.39 0.31 13.17
CA SER A 102 28.38 0.51 12.12
C SER A 102 29.31 -0.69 12.20
N ASP A 103 28.96 -1.76 11.51
CA ASP A 103 30.00 -2.44 10.76
C ASP A 103 29.42 -3.31 9.65
N GLY A 104 29.75 -2.92 8.42
CA GLY A 104 29.76 -3.82 7.29
C GLY A 104 30.89 -4.83 7.45
N ALA A 105 30.80 -5.76 8.41
CA ALA A 105 31.69 -6.91 8.47
C ALA A 105 31.11 -8.02 9.36
N ARG A 106 30.65 -9.08 8.68
CA ARG A 106 30.56 -10.48 9.17
C ARG A 106 29.43 -10.78 10.17
N GLY A 107 28.25 -11.11 9.63
CA GLY A 107 27.42 -12.19 10.20
C GLY A 107 25.97 -11.90 10.55
N GLY A 108 25.47 -10.67 10.42
CA GLY A 108 24.09 -10.30 10.75
C GLY A 108 23.52 -9.27 9.77
N GLY A 109 22.25 -9.42 9.37
CA GLY A 109 21.55 -8.62 8.35
C GLY A 109 21.16 -9.45 7.12
N CYS A 110 20.96 -8.80 5.97
CA CYS A 110 20.56 -9.40 4.68
C CYS A 110 21.50 -10.49 4.10
N ARG A 111 22.64 -10.78 4.74
CA ARG A 111 23.54 -11.89 4.39
C ARG A 111 23.54 -13.02 5.41
N ASN A 112 22.72 -12.94 6.46
CA ASN A 112 22.67 -13.94 7.52
C ASN A 112 22.03 -15.25 7.01
N PRO A 113 22.76 -16.38 7.03
CA PRO A 113 22.26 -17.65 6.52
C PRO A 113 21.04 -18.20 7.27
N GLN A 114 20.73 -17.69 8.47
CA GLN A 114 19.58 -18.14 9.26
C GLN A 114 18.22 -17.69 8.70
N PHE A 115 18.18 -16.67 7.86
CA PHE A 115 16.96 -16.25 7.16
C PHE A 115 16.75 -17.00 5.84
N THR A 116 15.54 -17.03 5.30
CA THR A 116 15.29 -17.66 3.99
C THR A 116 15.88 -16.81 2.86
N SER A 117 16.09 -17.41 1.68
CA SER A 117 16.50 -16.65 0.49
C SER A 117 15.47 -15.59 0.10
N LEU A 118 14.18 -15.89 0.25
CA LEU A 118 13.08 -14.96 -0.02
C LEU A 118 13.11 -13.76 0.93
N SER A 119 13.22 -14.06 2.23
CA SER A 119 13.40 -13.08 3.31
C SER A 119 14.56 -12.13 3.02
N ARG A 120 15.75 -12.67 2.76
CA ARG A 120 16.93 -11.85 2.45
C ARG A 120 16.82 -11.12 1.13
N PHE A 121 16.18 -11.70 0.11
CA PHE A 121 16.08 -11.05 -1.19
C PHE A 121 15.13 -9.86 -1.15
N TRP A 122 14.00 -10.00 -0.45
CA TRP A 122 12.97 -8.97 -0.35
C TRP A 122 13.01 -8.15 0.95
N GLU A 123 13.94 -8.45 1.85
CA GLU A 123 14.16 -7.72 3.11
C GLU A 123 12.89 -7.75 3.99
N LEU A 124 12.24 -8.91 4.10
CA LEU A 124 10.89 -9.04 4.69
C LEU A 124 10.88 -8.95 6.22
N GLU A 125 12.01 -9.24 6.87
CA GLU A 125 12.18 -9.23 8.31
C GLU A 125 13.28 -8.24 8.73
N THR A 126 13.15 -7.63 9.91
CA THR A 126 14.13 -6.66 10.43
C THR A 126 15.54 -7.24 10.54
N GLY A 127 15.66 -8.53 10.86
CA GLY A 127 16.96 -9.22 10.91
C GLY A 127 17.56 -9.53 9.53
N SER A 128 16.74 -9.42 8.48
CA SER A 128 17.15 -9.59 7.09
C SER A 128 17.47 -8.28 6.40
N ASP A 129 17.41 -7.12 7.07
CA ASP A 129 17.67 -5.77 6.50
C ASP A 129 19.14 -5.58 6.07
N CYS A 130 19.35 -5.04 4.86
CA CYS A 130 20.63 -4.63 4.28
C CYS A 130 21.00 -3.18 4.66
N GLY A 131 20.05 -2.39 5.17
CA GLY A 131 20.23 -0.99 5.55
C GLY A 131 20.11 0.00 4.39
N THR A 132 19.97 1.29 4.73
CA THR A 132 19.58 2.36 3.79
C THR A 132 20.55 2.63 2.64
N PHE A 133 21.86 2.42 2.85
CA PHE A 133 22.89 2.71 1.85
C PHE A 133 23.51 1.46 1.21
N SER A 134 22.84 0.31 1.36
CA SER A 134 23.26 -0.91 0.69
C SER A 134 22.70 -0.93 -0.73
N PHE A 135 23.61 -0.98 -1.71
CA PHE A 135 23.26 -1.09 -3.12
C PHE A 135 23.36 -2.53 -3.59
N ARG A 136 22.40 -2.96 -4.42
CA ARG A 136 22.42 -4.25 -5.10
C ARG A 136 22.76 -4.04 -6.58
N GLY A 137 23.80 -4.71 -7.05
CA GLY A 137 24.16 -4.68 -8.47
C GLY A 137 23.12 -5.44 -9.30
N TYR A 138 22.56 -4.81 -10.33
CA TYR A 138 21.68 -5.48 -11.30
C TYR A 138 22.48 -6.22 -12.39
N ARG A 139 23.66 -5.69 -12.75
CA ARG A 139 24.60 -6.22 -13.76
C ARG A 139 26.04 -6.04 -13.27
N PRO A 140 27.04 -6.66 -13.94
CA PRO A 140 28.44 -6.46 -13.58
C PRO A 140 28.79 -4.97 -13.59
N ILE A 141 29.29 -4.47 -12.45
CA ILE A 141 29.87 -3.14 -12.34
C ILE A 141 31.36 -3.32 -12.56
N THR A 142 31.85 -2.85 -13.71
CA THR A 142 33.26 -3.02 -14.11
C THR A 142 33.98 -1.69 -14.13
N ALA A 143 35.26 -1.72 -13.78
CA ALA A 143 36.20 -0.64 -14.00
C ALA A 143 37.31 -1.18 -14.90
N SER A 144 37.59 -0.50 -16.00
CA SER A 144 38.59 -0.92 -16.98
C SER A 144 39.31 0.26 -17.62
N VAL A 145 40.52 0.01 -18.12
CA VAL A 145 41.26 0.94 -18.98
C VAL A 145 41.14 0.44 -20.41
N VAL A 146 40.74 1.32 -21.33
CA VAL A 146 40.55 0.99 -22.75
C VAL A 146 41.40 1.91 -23.63
N ALA A 147 41.93 1.35 -24.72
CA ALA A 147 42.61 2.09 -25.77
C ALA A 147 42.00 1.69 -27.12
N ALA A 148 41.96 2.63 -28.06
CA ALA A 148 41.47 2.41 -29.42
C ALA A 148 42.49 2.95 -30.42
N SER A 149 42.57 2.33 -31.60
CA SER A 149 43.46 2.78 -32.69
C SER A 149 42.95 4.04 -33.39
N SER A 150 41.67 4.36 -33.26
CA SER A 150 41.05 5.56 -33.84
C SER A 150 39.81 6.00 -33.07
N VAL A 151 39.36 7.23 -33.33
CA VAL A 151 38.13 7.82 -32.78
C VAL A 151 37.05 7.84 -33.88
N ASN A 152 35.81 7.50 -33.55
CA ASN A 152 34.69 7.63 -34.49
C ASN A 152 34.39 9.12 -34.74
N ARG A 153 34.73 9.61 -35.93
CA ARG A 153 34.45 10.99 -36.37
C ARG A 153 33.13 11.16 -37.09
N GLN A 154 32.38 10.07 -37.31
CA GLN A 154 31.09 10.07 -37.99
C GLN A 154 30.07 9.23 -37.21
N PRO A 155 29.60 9.69 -36.03
CA PRO A 155 28.57 8.97 -35.29
C PRO A 155 27.22 9.02 -36.02
N THR A 156 26.45 7.94 -35.88
CA THR A 156 25.08 7.82 -36.37
C THR A 156 24.16 7.39 -35.25
N SER A 157 22.87 7.69 -35.40
CA SER A 157 21.80 7.22 -34.51
C SER A 157 20.54 6.96 -35.32
N ASP A 158 19.60 6.20 -34.76
CA ASP A 158 18.32 5.88 -35.42
C ASP A 158 17.38 7.08 -35.52
N ALA A 159 17.70 8.18 -34.83
CA ALA A 159 16.88 9.38 -34.88
C ALA A 159 17.04 10.10 -36.24
N PRO A 160 15.95 10.63 -36.83
CA PRO A 160 16.01 11.29 -38.14
C PRO A 160 17.01 12.44 -38.14
N ASP A 161 17.81 12.57 -39.20
CA ASP A 161 18.81 13.63 -39.37
C ASP A 161 19.89 13.73 -38.27
N HIS A 162 20.04 12.69 -37.44
CA HIS A 162 21.06 12.61 -36.37
C HIS A 162 22.20 11.67 -36.75
N SER A 163 22.79 11.93 -37.92
CA SER A 163 24.00 11.28 -38.42
C SER A 163 24.99 12.32 -38.93
N ALA A 164 26.26 12.19 -38.59
CA ALA A 164 27.30 13.10 -39.06
C ALA A 164 27.62 12.84 -40.55
N PRO A 165 27.49 13.83 -41.44
CA PRO A 165 27.60 13.62 -42.89
C PRO A 165 29.04 13.54 -43.39
N THR A 166 30.02 14.11 -42.67
CA THR A 166 31.45 14.12 -43.03
C THR A 166 32.34 14.04 -41.78
N PRO A 167 33.60 13.54 -41.88
CA PRO A 167 34.51 13.35 -40.75
C PRO A 167 35.26 14.62 -40.31
#